data_AF-W6JVF1-F1
#
_entry.id   AF-W6JVF1-F1
#
_cell.length_a   1.000
_cell.length_b   1.000
_cell.length_c   1.000
_cell.angle_alpha   90.00
_cell.angle_beta   90.00
_cell.angle_gamma   90.00
#
_symmetry.space_group_name_H-M   'P 1'
#
loop_
_entity.id
_entity.type
_entity.pdbx_description
1 polymer ?
#
loop_
_entity_poly.entity_id
_entity_poly.type
_entity_poly.pdbx_seq_one_letter_code
_entity_poly.pdbx_strand_id
1 'polypeptide(L)'
;MQALADLRAQAWTDLDARALVRLNAGGSPAADADDAALARARRDDLAYEGLRFTVRSATARAIDGADRRVRVRAVLDASEFTITDANGRTTTVPAAPHTQIVFDLAWSGSRWQVRDLREA
;
A
#
# COMPACT_ATOMS: atom_id res chain seq x y z
N MET A 1 -7.95 6.18 5.99
CA MET A 1 -6.63 6.10 5.34
C MET A 1 -5.65 5.26 6.12
N GLN A 2 -5.40 5.52 7.41
CA GLN A 2 -4.45 4.73 8.21
C GLN A 2 -4.68 3.21 8.08
N ALA A 3 -5.92 2.73 8.21
CA ALA A 3 -6.23 1.31 8.03
C ALA A 3 -5.83 0.70 6.67
N LEU A 4 -5.82 1.48 5.58
CA LEU A 4 -5.32 0.99 4.28
C LEU A 4 -3.79 0.96 4.26
N ALA A 5 -3.14 1.93 4.89
CA ALA A 5 -1.69 1.94 5.04
C ALA A 5 -1.21 0.75 5.91
N ASP A 6 -1.95 0.43 6.97
CA ASP A 6 -1.67 -0.71 7.84
C ASP A 6 -1.84 -2.05 7.10
N LEU A 7 -2.88 -2.18 6.26
CA LEU A 7 -3.05 -3.36 5.40
C LEU A 7 -1.88 -3.53 4.42
N ARG A 8 -1.35 -2.42 3.87
CA ARG A 8 -0.18 -2.47 2.99
C ARG A 8 1.06 -2.92 3.76
N ALA A 9 1.32 -2.36 4.94
CA ALA A 9 2.45 -2.80 5.78
C ALA A 9 2.33 -4.30 6.13
N GLN A 10 1.16 -4.75 6.57
CA GLN A 10 0.89 -6.16 6.86
C GLN A 10 1.15 -7.06 5.64
N ALA A 11 0.68 -6.66 4.46
CA ALA A 11 0.86 -7.45 3.24
C ALA A 11 2.34 -7.70 2.92
N TRP A 12 3.23 -6.75 3.20
CA TRP A 12 4.67 -6.88 2.96
C TRP A 12 5.38 -7.62 4.10
N THR A 13 5.08 -7.30 5.35
CA THR A 13 5.71 -7.94 6.52
C THR A 13 5.39 -9.43 6.59
N ASP A 14 4.13 -9.81 6.35
CA ASP A 14 3.67 -11.20 6.46
C ASP A 14 3.68 -11.93 5.11
N LEU A 15 4.09 -11.23 4.05
CA LEU A 15 3.82 -11.61 2.66
C LEU A 15 2.36 -12.05 2.44
N ASP A 16 1.38 -11.37 3.05
CA ASP A 16 -0.04 -11.79 3.12
C ASP A 16 -0.88 -11.28 1.92
N ALA A 17 -1.16 -12.17 0.97
CA ALA A 17 -2.04 -11.87 -0.16
C ALA A 17 -3.49 -11.55 0.25
N ARG A 18 -3.96 -12.04 1.40
CA ARG A 18 -5.31 -11.70 1.89
C ARG A 18 -5.38 -10.25 2.34
N ALA A 19 -4.29 -9.69 2.87
CA ALA A 19 -4.20 -8.27 3.17
C ALA A 19 -4.31 -7.43 1.89
N LEU A 20 -3.70 -7.86 0.77
CA LEU A 20 -3.84 -7.20 -0.53
C LEU A 20 -5.28 -7.25 -1.05
N VAL A 21 -5.99 -8.37 -0.92
CA VAL A 21 -7.42 -8.45 -1.30
C VAL A 21 -8.29 -7.50 -0.48
N ARG A 22 -7.94 -7.26 0.80
CA ARG A 22 -8.64 -6.27 1.63
C ARG A 22 -8.28 -4.83 1.24
N LEU A 23 -7.04 -4.60 0.83
CA LEU A 23 -6.47 -3.30 0.47
C LEU A 23 -6.97 -2.81 -0.89
N ASN A 24 -6.89 -3.65 -1.90
CA ASN A 24 -7.08 -3.28 -3.30
C ASN A 24 -8.45 -3.73 -3.82
N ALA A 25 -9.02 -2.93 -4.70
CA ALA A 25 -10.22 -3.31 -5.44
C ALA A 25 -9.83 -4.35 -6.49
N GLY A 26 -10.62 -5.42 -6.62
CA GLY A 26 -10.35 -6.47 -7.61
C GLY A 26 -10.24 -5.95 -9.04
N GLY A 27 -9.27 -6.47 -9.79
CA GLY A 27 -9.01 -6.11 -11.20
C GLY A 27 -8.62 -4.64 -11.41
N SER A 28 -8.02 -4.01 -10.40
CA SER A 28 -7.56 -2.63 -10.47
C SER A 28 -6.05 -2.55 -10.68
N PRO A 29 -5.52 -1.45 -11.26
CA PRO A 29 -4.09 -1.27 -11.43
C PRO A 29 -3.28 -1.45 -10.13
N ALA A 30 -3.79 -0.97 -9.00
CA ALA A 30 -3.14 -1.15 -7.71
C ALA A 30 -3.10 -2.62 -7.26
N ALA A 31 -4.18 -3.39 -7.53
CA ALA A 31 -4.19 -4.83 -7.26
C ALA A 31 -3.13 -5.56 -8.09
N ASP A 32 -3.10 -5.31 -9.40
CA ASP A 32 -2.18 -5.99 -10.31
C ASP A 32 -0.71 -5.70 -9.96
N ALA A 33 -0.40 -4.44 -9.62
CA ALA A 33 0.93 -4.02 -9.23
C ALA A 33 1.38 -4.67 -7.90
N ASP A 34 0.52 -4.66 -6.88
CA ASP A 34 0.84 -5.24 -5.59
C ASP A 34 0.93 -6.78 -5.66
N ASP A 35 0.05 -7.44 -6.41
CA ASP A 35 0.09 -8.89 -6.61
C ASP A 35 1.38 -9.32 -7.32
N ALA A 36 1.78 -8.60 -8.37
CA ALA A 36 3.03 -8.87 -9.09
C ALA A 36 4.26 -8.68 -8.18
N ALA A 37 4.27 -7.61 -7.38
CA ALA A 37 5.37 -7.31 -6.48
C ALA A 37 5.43 -8.29 -5.30
N LEU A 38 4.30 -8.71 -4.73
CA LEU A 38 4.24 -9.72 -3.68
C LEU A 38 4.65 -11.10 -4.20
N ALA A 39 4.21 -11.48 -5.41
CA ALA A 39 4.63 -12.71 -6.06
C ALA A 39 6.14 -12.73 -6.32
N ARG A 40 6.73 -11.58 -6.66
CA ARG A 40 8.19 -11.46 -6.76
C ARG A 40 8.87 -11.60 -5.40
N ALA A 41 8.41 -10.89 -4.37
CA ALA A 41 8.98 -10.98 -3.04
C ALA A 41 9.00 -12.41 -2.49
N ARG A 42 7.92 -13.18 -2.70
CA ARG A 42 7.86 -14.59 -2.34
C ARG A 42 8.81 -15.48 -3.14
N ARG A 43 8.96 -15.24 -4.44
CA ARG A 43 9.89 -16.00 -5.29
C ARG A 43 11.35 -15.74 -4.91
N ASP A 44 11.64 -14.50 -4.51
CA ASP A 44 12.97 -14.05 -4.14
C ASP A 44 13.27 -14.31 -2.63
N ASP A 45 12.36 -14.96 -1.91
CA ASP A 45 12.40 -15.27 -0.47
C ASP A 45 12.76 -14.04 0.40
N LEU A 46 12.08 -12.93 0.13
CA LEU A 46 12.32 -11.67 0.82
C LEU A 46 11.58 -11.61 2.16
N ALA A 47 12.29 -11.25 3.22
CA ALA A 47 11.71 -10.90 4.51
C ALA A 47 11.78 -9.39 4.76
N TYR A 48 10.70 -8.80 5.26
CA TYR A 48 10.60 -7.37 5.56
C TYR A 48 10.43 -7.15 7.06
N GLU A 49 11.33 -6.38 7.66
CA GLU A 49 11.30 -6.07 9.10
C GLU A 49 11.26 -4.56 9.34
N GLY A 50 10.38 -4.12 10.26
CA GLY A 50 10.29 -2.72 10.67
C GLY A 50 9.43 -1.82 9.77
N LEU A 51 8.87 -2.35 8.67
CA LEU A 51 8.03 -1.57 7.75
C LEU A 51 6.73 -1.09 8.41
N ARG A 52 6.53 0.23 8.42
CA ARG A 52 5.33 0.91 8.93
C ARG A 52 5.07 2.14 8.09
N PHE A 53 3.78 2.40 7.85
CA PHE A 53 3.31 3.65 7.27
C PHE A 53 2.52 4.45 8.29
N THR A 54 2.79 5.75 8.39
CA THR A 54 2.05 6.68 9.24
C THR A 54 1.39 7.75 8.37
N VAL A 55 0.05 7.82 8.40
CA VAL A 55 -0.68 8.86 7.67
C VAL A 55 -0.66 10.15 8.49
N ARG A 56 0.05 11.17 7.98
CA ARG A 56 0.12 12.50 8.59
C ARG A 56 -1.12 13.33 8.31
N SER A 57 -1.58 13.30 7.07
CA SER A 57 -2.77 14.00 6.64
C SER A 57 -3.44 13.25 5.49
N ALA A 58 -4.75 13.44 5.35
CA ALA A 58 -5.52 12.89 4.25
C ALA A 58 -6.72 13.79 3.96
N THR A 59 -6.83 14.26 2.72
CA THR A 59 -7.94 15.09 2.24
C THR A 59 -8.64 14.38 1.10
N ALA A 60 -9.91 14.04 1.30
CA ALA A 60 -10.74 13.38 0.31
C ALA A 60 -11.55 14.41 -0.50
N ARG A 61 -11.74 14.11 -1.79
CA ARG A 61 -12.69 14.78 -2.68
C ARG A 61 -13.46 13.72 -3.47
N ALA A 62 -14.75 13.94 -3.66
CA ALA A 62 -15.53 13.11 -4.58
C ALA A 62 -14.95 13.20 -6.00
N ILE A 63 -15.13 12.13 -6.78
CA ILE A 63 -14.86 12.16 -8.21
C ILE A 63 -16.22 12.38 -8.90
N ASP A 64 -16.36 13.50 -9.60
CA ASP A 64 -17.61 13.88 -10.23
C ASP A 64 -18.08 12.81 -11.24
N GLY A 65 -19.37 12.50 -11.21
CA GLY A 65 -19.99 11.48 -12.07
C GLY A 65 -19.62 10.04 -11.71
N ALA A 66 -18.91 9.80 -10.61
CA ALA A 66 -18.52 8.46 -10.19
C ALA A 66 -19.09 8.13 -8.80
N ASP A 67 -20.20 7.41 -8.78
CA ASP A 67 -20.81 6.95 -7.54
C ASP A 67 -19.81 6.10 -6.74
N ARG A 68 -19.67 6.44 -5.46
CA ARG A 68 -18.84 5.72 -4.49
C ARG A 68 -17.35 5.65 -4.87
N ARG A 69 -16.84 6.70 -5.51
CA ARG A 69 -15.43 6.92 -5.80
C ARG A 69 -14.95 8.21 -5.15
N VAL A 70 -13.77 8.17 -4.54
CA VAL A 70 -13.14 9.35 -3.95
C VAL A 70 -11.67 9.41 -4.33
N ARG A 71 -11.16 10.61 -4.53
CA ARG A 71 -9.74 10.91 -4.65
C ARG A 71 -9.22 11.43 -3.32
N VAL A 72 -8.21 10.79 -2.78
CA VAL A 72 -7.59 11.16 -1.51
C VAL A 72 -6.16 11.61 -1.75
N ARG A 73 -5.84 12.84 -1.38
CA ARG A 73 -4.44 13.28 -1.25
C ARG A 73 -4.00 12.99 0.17
N ALA A 74 -2.98 12.18 0.36
CA ALA A 74 -2.44 11.88 1.67
C ALA A 74 -0.94 12.15 1.74
N VAL A 75 -0.48 12.54 2.92
CA VAL A 75 0.93 12.64 3.26
C VAL A 75 1.25 11.49 4.21
N LEU A 76 2.24 10.67 3.85
CA LEU A 76 2.64 9.50 4.60
C LEU A 76 4.11 9.60 4.99
N ASP A 77 4.43 9.03 6.14
CA ASP A 77 5.80 8.68 6.49
C ASP A 77 5.96 7.17 6.37
N ALA A 78 6.96 6.72 5.64
CA ALA A 78 7.46 5.36 5.71
C ALA A 78 8.60 5.28 6.74
N SER A 79 8.55 4.29 7.63
CA SER A 79 9.65 4.02 8.53
C SER A 79 10.90 3.55 7.77
N GLU A 80 12.04 3.60 8.44
CA GLU A 80 13.17 2.77 8.04
C GLU A 80 12.78 1.30 8.21
N PHE A 81 13.22 0.45 7.29
CA PHE A 81 12.98 -0.98 7.34
C PHE A 81 14.10 -1.77 6.69
N THR A 82 14.20 -3.05 7.04
CA THR A 82 15.21 -3.96 6.51
C THR A 82 14.55 -4.99 5.59
N ILE A 83 15.20 -5.26 4.46
CA ILE A 83 14.86 -6.35 3.56
C ILE A 83 15.98 -7.39 3.65
N THR A 84 15.65 -8.64 3.94
CA THR A 84 16.60 -9.77 3.92
C THR A 84 16.27 -10.68 2.74
N ASP A 85 17.25 -10.99 1.90
CA ASP A 85 17.08 -11.94 0.79
C ASP A 85 17.37 -13.39 1.18
N ALA A 86 17.12 -14.34 0.27
CA ALA A 86 17.33 -15.77 0.47
C ALA A 86 18.75 -16.16 0.94
N ASN A 87 19.77 -15.34 0.66
CA ASN A 87 21.15 -15.58 1.07
C ASN A 87 21.48 -14.97 2.44
N GLY A 88 20.48 -14.39 3.11
CA GLY A 88 20.66 -13.65 4.36
C GLY A 88 21.26 -12.26 4.17
N ARG A 89 21.38 -11.76 2.92
CA ARG A 89 21.91 -10.41 2.70
C ARG A 89 20.83 -9.40 3.03
N THR A 90 21.19 -8.46 3.90
CA THR A 90 20.30 -7.40 4.36
C THR A 90 20.52 -6.10 3.58
N THR A 91 19.42 -5.45 3.20
CA THR A 91 19.41 -4.08 2.68
C THR A 91 18.54 -3.23 3.60
N THR A 92 19.11 -2.17 4.16
CA THR A 92 18.34 -1.18 4.93
C THR A 92 17.81 -0.11 3.99
N VAL A 93 16.50 0.09 4.01
CA VAL A 93 15.82 1.16 3.28
C VAL A 93 15.58 2.31 4.26
N PRO A 94 16.13 3.51 4.01
CA PRO A 94 16.00 4.64 4.92
C PRO A 94 14.54 5.10 5.03
N ALA A 95 14.19 5.70 6.17
CA ALA A 95 12.88 6.31 6.36
C ALA A 95 12.60 7.37 5.28
N ALA A 96 11.37 7.38 4.77
CA ALA A 96 10.90 8.34 3.79
C ALA A 96 9.76 9.16 4.40
N PRO A 97 10.05 10.33 5.00
CA PRO A 97 9.04 11.17 5.61
C PRO A 97 8.34 12.06 4.57
N HIS A 98 7.10 12.45 4.86
CA HIS A 98 6.33 13.43 4.09
C HIS A 98 6.09 13.08 2.61
N THR A 99 6.03 11.79 2.26
CA THR A 99 5.71 11.35 0.90
C THR A 99 4.24 11.66 0.58
N GLN A 100 4.02 12.45 -0.46
CA GLN A 100 2.67 12.80 -0.90
C GLN A 100 2.18 11.82 -1.96
N ILE A 101 1.05 11.17 -1.70
CA ILE A 101 0.43 10.20 -2.60
C ILE A 101 -1.02 10.59 -2.87
N VAL A 102 -1.44 10.48 -4.12
CA VAL A 102 -2.83 10.61 -4.55
C VAL A 102 -3.41 9.22 -4.78
N PHE A 103 -4.41 8.86 -3.99
CA PHE A 103 -5.14 7.61 -4.09
C PHE A 103 -6.49 7.82 -4.76
N ASP A 104 -6.84 6.93 -5.69
CA ASP A 104 -8.21 6.80 -6.18
C ASP A 104 -8.83 5.57 -5.49
N LEU A 105 -9.81 5.82 -4.63
CA LEU A 105 -10.48 4.79 -3.85
C LEU A 105 -11.86 4.44 -4.43
N ALA A 106 -12.31 3.22 -4.16
CA ALA A 106 -13.65 2.77 -4.46
C ALA A 106 -14.28 2.03 -3.27
N TRP A 107 -15.58 2.22 -3.09
CA TRP A 107 -16.35 1.44 -2.13
C TRP A 107 -16.71 0.08 -2.72
N SER A 108 -16.31 -0.99 -2.05
CA SER A 108 -16.63 -2.38 -2.42
C SER A 108 -18.04 -2.84 -2.02
N GLY A 109 -18.81 -2.00 -1.33
CA GLY A 109 -20.04 -2.40 -0.64
C GLY A 109 -19.86 -2.52 0.87
N SER A 110 -18.66 -2.85 1.35
CA SER A 110 -18.35 -3.03 2.78
C SER A 110 -17.19 -2.17 3.28
N ARG A 111 -16.26 -1.79 2.39
CA ARG A 111 -15.06 -1.02 2.73
C ARG A 111 -14.55 -0.22 1.54
N TRP A 112 -13.79 0.83 1.83
CA TRP A 112 -12.97 1.52 0.84
C TRP A 112 -11.76 0.65 0.47
N GLN A 113 -11.44 0.61 -0.82
CA GLN A 113 -10.29 -0.09 -1.36
C GLN A 113 -9.56 0.80 -2.37
N VAL A 114 -8.25 0.58 -2.51
CA VAL A 114 -7.42 1.29 -3.48
C VAL A 114 -7.67 0.72 -4.87
N ARG A 115 -7.95 1.59 -5.84
CA ARG A 115 -7.98 1.21 -7.25
C ARG A 115 -6.69 1.59 -7.96
N ASP A 116 -6.21 2.77 -7.64
CA ASP A 116 -5.03 3.33 -8.26
C ASP A 116 -4.36 4.30 -7.28
N LEU A 117 -3.06 4.49 -7.44
CA LEU A 117 -2.29 5.44 -6.66
C LEU A 117 -1.14 5.98 -7.50
N ARG A 118 -0.73 7.20 -7.18
CA ARG A 118 0.44 7.85 -7.79
C ARG A 118 1.06 8.82 -6.80
N GLU A 119 2.38 8.99 -6.92
CA GLU A 119 3.04 10.12 -6.27
C GLU A 119 2.49 11.43 -6.84
N ALA A 120 2.41 12.45 -5.99
CA ALA A 120 1.76 13.72 -6.29
C ALA A 120 2.66 14.70 -7.05
#